data_AF-A0A923XWN4-F1
#
_entry.id   AF-A0A923XWN4-F1
#
_cell.length_a   1.000
_cell.length_b   1.000
_cell.length_c   1.000
_cell.angle_alpha   90.00
_cell.angle_beta   90.00
_cell.angle_gamma   90.00
#
_symmetry.space_group_name_H-M   'P 1'
#
loop_
_entity.id
_entity.type
_entity.pdbx_description
1 polymer ?
#
loop_
_entity_poly.entity_id
_entity_poly.type
_entity_poly.pdbx_seq_one_letter_code
_entity_poly.pdbx_strand_id
1 'polypeptide(L)' 'MHKRTTNRLSEMMANADNRYVLVHAVAKRAKKIMEGSAQSNLEISNNKAIVTAIQEIIAEEGH' A
#
# COMPACT_ATOMS: atom_id res chain seq x y z
N MET A 1 -8.62 4.89 14.03
CA MET A 1 -7.70 5.13 12.89
C MET A 1 -8.08 4.39 11.60
N HIS A 2 -8.57 3.14 11.66
CA HIS A 2 -8.94 2.35 10.45
C HIS A 2 -9.95 3.03 9.49
N LYS A 3 -10.99 3.71 10.01
CA LYS A 3 -12.00 4.41 9.17
C LYS A 3 -11.42 5.50 8.26
N ARG A 4 -10.29 6.12 8.64
CA ARG A 4 -9.70 7.22 7.86
C ARG A 4 -8.97 6.69 6.62
N THR A 5 -8.30 5.55 6.75
CA THR A 5 -7.58 4.88 5.66
C THR A 5 -8.55 4.34 4.60
N THR A 6 -9.69 3.77 5.01
CA THR A 6 -10.70 3.23 4.09
C THR A 6 -11.38 4.30 3.24
N ASN A 7 -11.64 5.49 3.79
CA ASN A 7 -12.28 6.58 3.06
C ASN A 7 -11.34 7.15 1.98
N ARG A 8 -10.07 7.36 2.32
CA ARG A 8 -9.08 7.90 1.39
C ARG A 8 -8.70 6.93 0.28
N LEU A 9 -8.63 5.63 0.59
CA LEU A 9 -8.48 4.60 -0.44
C LEU A 9 -9.66 4.62 -1.43
N SER A 10 -10.89 4.77 -0.91
CA SER A 10 -12.08 4.86 -1.74
C SER A 10 -12.06 6.09 -2.65
N GLU A 11 -11.58 7.23 -2.16
CA GLU A 11 -11.38 8.46 -2.94
C GLU A 11 -10.35 8.26 -4.07
N MET A 12 -9.21 7.64 -3.77
CA MET A 12 -8.18 7.32 -4.78
C MET A 12 -8.70 6.34 -5.84
N MET A 13 -9.58 5.41 -5.45
CA MET A 13 -10.18 4.42 -6.32
C MET A 13 -11.40 4.91 -7.12
N ALA A 14 -11.89 6.13 -6.86
CA ALA A 14 -13.10 6.67 -7.49
C ALA A 14 -12.95 6.89 -9.00
N ASN A 15 -11.72 7.10 -9.50
CA ASN A 15 -11.42 7.20 -10.93
C ASN A 15 -10.78 5.91 -11.45
N ALA A 16 -11.27 5.40 -12.58
CA ALA A 16 -10.81 4.15 -13.17
C ALA A 16 -9.32 4.14 -13.52
N ASP A 17 -8.80 5.23 -14.07
CA ASP A 17 -7.38 5.37 -14.43
C ASP A 17 -6.49 5.39 -13.17
N ASN A 18 -6.98 6.01 -12.11
CA ASN A 18 -6.30 6.06 -10.82
C ASN A 18 -6.20 4.69 -10.15
N ARG A 19 -7.16 3.77 -10.40
CA ARG A 19 -7.12 2.41 -9.84
C ARG A 19 -5.93 1.61 -10.37
N TYR A 20 -5.65 1.67 -11.67
CA TYR A 20 -4.52 0.94 -12.26
C TYR A 20 -3.18 1.48 -11.75
N VAL A 21 -3.05 2.80 -11.70
CA VAL A 21 -1.85 3.47 -11.16
C VAL A 21 -1.65 3.10 -9.70
N LEU A 22 -2.72 3.12 -8.90
CA LEU A 22 -2.69 2.75 -7.49
C LEU A 22 -2.25 1.30 -7.27
N VAL A 23 -2.83 0.35 -8.02
CA VAL A 23 -2.44 -1.07 -7.92
C VAL A 23 -0.96 -1.26 -8.26
N HIS A 24 -0.47 -0.62 -9.32
CA HIS A 24 0.94 -0.67 -9.69
C HIS A 24 1.85 -0.06 -8.62
N ALA A 25 1.47 1.10 -8.05
CA ALA A 25 2.24 1.76 -6.98
C ALA A 25 2.30 0.88 -5.72
N VAL A 26 1.16 0.33 -5.29
CA VAL A 26 1.06 -0.59 -4.15
C VAL A 26 1.91 -1.83 -4.38
N ALA A 27 1.82 -2.46 -5.55
CA ALA A 27 2.61 -3.66 -5.87
C ALA A 27 4.11 -3.37 -5.87
N LYS A 28 4.54 -2.25 -6.47
CA LYS A 28 5.94 -1.82 -6.50
C LYS A 28 6.47 -1.57 -5.09
N ARG A 29 5.67 -0.96 -4.21
CA ARG A 29 6.07 -0.67 -2.83
C ARG A 29 6.07 -1.93 -1.97
N ALA A 30 5.04 -2.78 -2.07
CA ALA A 30 4.98 -4.06 -1.39
C ALA A 30 6.19 -4.94 -1.74
N LYS A 31 6.59 -4.97 -3.02
CA LYS A 31 7.81 -5.65 -3.46
C LYS A 31 9.06 -5.15 -2.72
N LYS A 32 9.25 -3.83 -2.61
CA LYS A 32 10.37 -3.25 -1.85
C LYS A 32 10.32 -3.59 -0.35
N ILE A 33 9.13 -3.66 0.25
CA ILE A 33 8.98 -4.06 1.65
C ILE A 33 9.45 -5.50 1.83
N MET A 34 9.05 -6.40 0.92
CA MET A 34 9.43 -7.81 0.94
C MET A 34 10.94 -8.01 0.67
N GLU A 35 11.53 -7.23 -0.24
CA GLU A 35 12.95 -7.32 -0.61
C GLU A 35 13.89 -6.60 0.37
N GLY A 36 13.45 -5.47 0.93
CA GLY A 36 14.23 -4.62 1.84
C GLY A 36 14.17 -5.06 3.30
N SER A 37 13.22 -5.93 3.67
CA SER A 37 13.26 -6.62 4.95
C SER A 37 14.34 -7.71 4.91
N ALA A 38 15.59 -7.34 5.17
CA ALA A 38 16.65 -8.30 5.37
C ALA A 38 16.29 -9.26 6.54
N GLN A 39 16.00 -10.51 6.18
CA GLN A 39 16.55 -11.70 6.82
C GLN A 39 16.22 -12.05 8.30
N SER A 40 15.29 -11.39 9.01
CA SER A 40 14.99 -11.80 10.41
C SER A 40 13.54 -12.14 10.74
N ASN A 41 12.58 -11.83 9.88
CA ASN A 41 11.19 -12.22 10.07
C ASN A 41 10.83 -13.21 8.97
N LEU A 42 10.94 -14.51 9.29
CA LEU A 42 10.28 -15.54 8.52
C LEU A 42 8.85 -15.08 8.24
N GLU A 43 8.55 -14.90 6.95
CA GLU A 43 7.23 -14.64 6.40
C GLU A 43 6.57 -13.33 6.87
N ILE A 44 7.03 -12.19 6.35
CA ILE A 44 6.07 -11.11 6.09
C ILE A 44 5.07 -11.67 5.08
N SER A 45 3.89 -12.06 5.55
CA SER A 45 2.77 -12.45 4.70
C SER A 45 2.56 -11.38 3.63
N ASN A 46 2.41 -11.78 2.37
CA ASN A 46 2.14 -10.87 1.24
C ASN A 46 1.03 -9.85 1.57
N ASN A 47 0.00 -10.30 2.30
CA ASN A 47 -1.11 -9.44 2.74
C ASN A 47 -0.63 -8.32 3.67
N LYS A 48 0.30 -8.60 4.58
CA LYS A 48 0.87 -7.59 5.48
C LYS A 48 1.70 -6.57 4.70
N ALA A 49 2.52 -7.02 3.75
CA ALA A 49 3.29 -6.11 2.88
C ALA A 49 2.38 -5.21 2.04
N ILE A 50 1.29 -5.75 1.49
CA ILE A 50 0.29 -5.00 0.71
C ILE A 50 -0.41 -3.97 1.61
N VAL A 51 -0.87 -4.36 2.80
CA VAL A 51 -1.53 -3.45 3.74
C VAL A 51 -0.59 -2.32 4.17
N THR A 52 0.67 -2.62 4.47
CA THR A 52 1.67 -1.61 4.80
C THR A 52 1.92 -0.66 3.62
N ALA A 53 2.06 -1.19 2.40
CA ALA A 53 2.23 -0.36 1.21
C ALA A 53 1.03 0.59 0.96
N ILE A 54 -0.20 0.11 1.16
CA ILE A 54 -1.42 0.95 1.06
C ILE A 54 -1.38 2.08 2.09
N GLN A 55 -0.98 1.78 3.33
CA GLN A 55 -0.89 2.79 4.39
C GLN A 55 0.17 3.86 4.11
N GLU A 56 1.33 3.46 3.60
CA GLU A 56 2.41 4.39 3.23
C GLU A 56 1.97 5.32 2.09
N ILE A 57 1.38 4.78 1.02
CA ILE A 57 0.90 5.57 -0.13
C ILE A 57 -0.18 6.58 0.30
N ILE A 58 -1.12 6.18 1.16
CA ILE A 58 -2.15 7.09 1.67
C ILE A 58 -1.55 8.21 2.55
N ALA A 59 -0.45 7.93 3.26
CA ALA A 59 0.25 8.91 4.08
C ALA A 59 1.08 9.91 3.25
N GLU A 60 1.70 9.46 2.16
CA GLU A 60 2.50 10.29 1.24
C GLU A 60 1.64 11.32 0.48
N GLU A 61 0.43 10.96 0.06
CA GLU A 61 -0.55 11.86 -0.58
C GLU A 61 -1.13 12.92 0.40
N GLY A 62 -0.78 12.85 1.68
CA GLY A 62 -1.23 13.76 2.74
C GLY A 62 -0.41 15.04 2.90
N HIS A 63 0.67 15.20 2.13
CA HIS A 63 1.62 16.31 2.20
C HIS A 63 1.61 17.17 0.94
#